data_AF-A0A1Y1Q479-F1
#
_entry.id   AF-A0A1Y1Q479-F1
#
_cell.length_a   1.000
_cell.length_b   1.000
_cell.length_c   1.000
_cell.angle_alpha   90.00
_cell.angle_beta   90.00
_cell.angle_gamma   90.00
#
_symmetry.space_group_name_H-M   'P 1'
#
loop_
_entity.id
_entity.type
_entity.pdbx_description
1 polymer ?
#
loop_
_entity_poly.entity_id
_entity_poly.type
_entity_poly.pdbx_seq_one_letter_code
_entity_poly.pdbx_strand_id
1 'polypeptide(L)' 'MPLKPLPYREIKRKLRAAGFVEVSQKGSHVKFSKVTPDGTYVAIVPHHREITMGTLHNILDQAGLTPNEFQKL' A
#
# COMPACT_ATOMS: atom_id res chain seq x y z
N MET A 1 -8.00 -15.40 1.91
CA MET A 1 -7.79 -15.32 3.38
C MET A 1 -8.18 -13.93 3.84
N PRO A 2 -8.70 -13.75 5.07
CA PRO A 2 -8.90 -12.41 5.60
C PRO A 2 -7.53 -11.71 5.73
N LEU A 3 -7.46 -10.43 5.36
CA LEU A 3 -6.30 -9.60 5.70
C LEU A 3 -6.14 -9.56 7.24
N LYS A 4 -5.00 -9.07 7.72
CA LYS A 4 -4.78 -8.78 9.14
C LYS A 4 -4.27 -7.35 9.28
N PRO A 5 -4.45 -6.69 10.43
CA PRO A 5 -3.76 -5.44 10.70
C PRO A 5 -2.25 -5.60 10.52
N LEU A 6 -1.61 -4.61 9.89
CA LEU A 6 -0.17 -4.67 9.57
C LEU A 6 0.53 -3.36 9.92
N PRO A 7 1.79 -3.40 10.34
CA PRO A 7 2.57 -2.19 10.53
C PRO A 7 2.89 -1.53 9.19
N TYR A 8 3.01 -0.20 9.18
CA TYR A 8 3.43 0.57 8.00
C TYR A 8 4.65 -0.03 7.29
N ARG A 9 5.65 -0.47 8.07
CA ARG A 9 6.90 -1.03 7.53
C ARG A 9 6.67 -2.24 6.62
N GLU A 10 5.70 -3.09 6.97
CA GLU A 10 5.37 -4.28 6.20
C GLU A 10 4.60 -3.92 4.92
N ILE A 11 3.66 -2.97 5.01
CA ILE A 11 2.92 -2.46 3.85
C ILE A 11 3.90 -1.79 2.86
N LYS A 12 4.80 -0.94 3.36
CA LYS A 12 5.86 -0.30 2.58
C LYS A 12 6.73 -1.33 1.85
N ARG A 13 7.18 -2.39 2.55
CA ARG A 13 7.99 -3.47 1.96
C ARG A 13 7.26 -4.13 0.80
N LYS A 14 6.00 -4.54 1.02
CA LYS A 14 5.18 -5.20 0.00
C LYS A 14 4.84 -4.28 -1.19
N LEU A 15 4.49 -3.02 -0.94
CA LEU A 15 4.25 -2.05 -2.02
C LEU A 15 5.50 -1.83 -2.88
N ARG A 16 6.68 -1.71 -2.26
CA ARG A 16 7.95 -1.64 -3.00
C ARG A 16 8.19 -2.90 -3.84
N ALA A 17 7.92 -4.07 -3.29
CA ALA A 17 8.00 -5.34 -4.04
C ALA A 17 7.03 -5.40 -5.21
N ALA A 18 5.85 -4.76 -5.10
CA ALA A 18 4.90 -4.60 -6.20
C ALA A 18 5.30 -3.54 -7.25
N GLY A 19 6.45 -2.87 -7.07
CA GLY A 19 6.96 -1.85 -7.98
C GLY A 19 6.50 -0.42 -7.68
N PHE A 20 5.95 -0.16 -6.48
CA PHE A 20 5.65 1.20 -6.05
C PHE A 20 6.89 1.90 -5.49
N VAL A 21 6.97 3.21 -5.74
CA VAL A 21 7.99 4.10 -5.17
C VAL A 21 7.35 5.14 -4.26
N GLU A 22 8.09 5.58 -3.24
CA GLU A 22 7.66 6.70 -2.39
C GLU A 22 7.88 8.01 -3.12
N VAL A 23 6.83 8.82 -3.23
CA VAL A 23 6.83 10.07 -4.00
C VAL A 23 6.92 11.28 -3.09
N SER A 24 6.13 11.29 -2.02
CA SER A 24 6.08 12.40 -1.08
C SER A 24 5.45 11.97 0.24
N GLN A 25 5.60 12.80 1.26
CA GLN A 25 5.00 12.59 2.57
C GLN A 25 4.44 13.91 3.10
N LYS A 26 3.24 13.86 3.68
CA LYS A 26 2.63 14.98 4.42
C LYS A 26 2.16 14.49 5.78
N GLY A 27 2.84 14.93 6.84
CA GLY A 27 2.62 14.40 8.19
C GLY A 27 2.85 12.89 8.22
N SER A 28 1.89 12.12 8.74
CA SER A 28 1.98 10.66 8.74
C SER A 28 1.58 10.01 7.41
N HIS A 29 1.08 10.74 6.41
CA HIS A 29 0.60 10.11 5.17
C HIS A 29 1.72 10.08 4.12
N VAL A 30 2.10 8.88 3.70
CA VAL A 30 3.14 8.65 2.68
C VAL A 30 2.47 8.27 1.36
N LYS A 31 2.79 9.00 0.31
CA LYS A 31 2.31 8.75 -1.05
C LYS A 31 3.23 7.77 -1.76
N PHE A 32 2.66 6.67 -2.23
CA PHE A 32 3.30 5.71 -3.11
C PHE A 32 2.71 5.83 -4.51
N SER A 33 3.54 5.68 -5.55
CA SER A 33 3.04 5.58 -6.93
C SER A 33 3.74 4.48 -7.73
N LYS A 34 3.03 3.94 -8.70
CA LYS A 34 3.53 3.00 -9.69
C LYS A 34 3.00 3.38 -11.06
N VAL A 35 3.89 3.53 -12.04
CA VAL A 35 3.53 3.79 -13.44
C VAL A 35 3.52 2.45 -14.18
N THR A 36 2.44 2.17 -14.90
CA THR A 36 2.26 0.99 -15.76
C THR A 36 1.82 1.45 -17.15
N PRO A 37 1.82 0.56 -18.16
CA PRO A 37 1.26 0.87 -19.48
C PRO A 37 -0.21 1.31 -19.43
N ASP A 38 -0.97 0.80 -18.45
CA ASP A 38 -2.41 1.07 -18.28
C ASP A 38 -2.70 2.37 -17.51
N GLY A 39 -1.68 2.99 -16.91
CA GLY A 39 -1.83 4.25 -16.17
C GLY A 39 -0.93 4.39 -14.96
N THR A 40 -1.30 5.30 -14.05
CA THR A 40 -0.56 5.52 -12.79
C THR A 40 -1.42 5.14 -11.61
N TYR A 41 -0.94 4.20 -10.80
CA TYR A 41 -1.54 3.85 -9.52
C TYR A 41 -0.93 4.70 -8.42
N VAL A 42 -1.75 5.16 -7.49
CA VAL A 42 -1.33 5.99 -6.35
C VAL A 42 -2.00 5.48 -5.09
N ALA A 43 -1.20 5.13 -4.08
CA ALA A 43 -1.69 4.68 -2.78
C ALA A 43 -1.18 5.58 -1.65
N ILE A 44 -2.07 5.97 -0.73
CA ILE A 44 -1.72 6.77 0.45
C ILE A 44 -1.68 5.87 1.68
N VAL A 45 -0.51 5.74 2.28
CA VAL A 45 -0.29 4.86 3.43
C VAL A 45 0.01 5.69 4.68
N PRO A 46 -0.79 5.57 5.76
CA PRO A 46 -0.44 6.17 7.05
C PRO A 46 0.79 5.49 7.66
N HIS A 47 1.71 6.27 8.19
CA HIS A 47 2.93 5.85 8.86
C HIS A 47 2.64 5.54 10.34
N HIS A 48 1.82 4.52 10.58
CA HIS A 48 1.40 4.10 11.92
C HIS A 48 2.01 2.73 12.28
N ARG A 49 2.09 2.43 13.59
CA ARG A 49 2.57 1.13 14.09
C ARG A 49 1.66 -0.02 13.69
N GLU A 50 0.38 0.27 13.49
CA GLU A 50 -0.62 -0.70 13.06
C GLU A 50 -1.63 0.02 12.15
N ILE A 51 -1.94 -0.61 11.02
CA ILE A 51 -2.93 -0.13 10.05
C ILE A 51 -4.10 -1.10 10.11
N THR A 52 -5.29 -0.55 10.37
CA THR A 52 -6.51 -1.35 10.46
C THR A 52 -6.85 -2.01 9.13
N MET A 53 -7.65 -3.05 9.22
CA MET A 53 -8.14 -3.82 8.08
C MET A 53 -8.84 -2.97 7.01
N GLY A 54 -9.73 -2.07 7.42
CA GLY A 54 -10.45 -1.20 6.50
C GLY A 54 -9.50 -0.24 5.77
N THR A 55 -8.53 0.31 6.50
CA THR A 55 -7.50 1.16 5.89
C THR A 55 -6.61 0.39 4.93
N LEU A 56 -6.22 -0.84 5.29
CA LEU A 56 -5.44 -1.70 4.40
C LEU A 56 -6.21 -2.03 3.12
N HIS A 57 -7.51 -2.35 3.20
CA HIS A 57 -8.36 -2.54 2.03
C HIS A 57 -8.35 -1.31 1.11
N ASN A 58 -8.57 -0.11 1.67
CA ASN A 58 -8.54 1.13 0.87
C ASN A 58 -7.18 1.36 0.20
N ILE A 59 -6.08 1.02 0.87
CA ILE A 59 -4.73 1.10 0.30
C ILE A 59 -4.58 0.14 -0.89
N LEU A 60 -5.08 -1.09 -0.77
CA LEU A 60 -5.00 -2.10 -1.82
C LEU A 60 -5.86 -1.72 -3.03
N ASP A 61 -7.06 -1.20 -2.80
CA ASP A 61 -7.94 -0.71 -3.87
C ASP A 61 -7.28 0.43 -4.66
N GLN A 62 -6.68 1.40 -3.94
CA GLN A 62 -5.88 2.48 -4.54
C GLN A 62 -4.66 1.97 -5.32
N ALA A 63 -4.02 0.91 -4.82
CA ALA A 63 -2.87 0.28 -5.44
C ALA A 63 -3.24 -0.66 -6.60
N GLY A 64 -4.54 -0.92 -6.84
CA GLY A 64 -4.98 -1.91 -7.81
C GLY A 64 -4.49 -3.33 -7.49
N LEU A 65 -4.35 -3.67 -6.21
CA LEU A 65 -3.89 -4.98 -5.74
C LEU A 65 -5.02 -5.74 -5.07
N THR A 66 -5.17 -7.02 -5.37
CA THR A 66 -6.03 -7.90 -4.61
C THR A 66 -5.38 -8.30 -3.28
N PRO A 67 -6.16 -8.65 -2.24
CA PRO A 67 -5.62 -9.21 -0.99
C PRO A 67 -4.70 -10.41 -1.21
N ASN A 68 -4.99 -11.24 -2.22
CA ASN A 68 -4.21 -12.44 -2.53
C ASN A 68 -2.86 -12.11 -3.17
N GLU A 69 -2.81 -11.14 -4.09
CA GLU A 69 -1.56 -10.64 -4.64
C GLU A 69 -0.70 -10.01 -3.55
N PHE A 70 -1.31 -9.17 -2.72
CA PHE A 70 -0.62 -8.52 -1.60
C PHE A 70 -0.04 -9.52 -0.59
N GLN A 71 -0.72 -10.65 -0.36
CA GLN A 71 -0.24 -11.67 0.56
C GLN A 71 0.99 -12.43 0.03
N LYS A 72 1.15 -12.52 -1.29
CA LYS A 72 2.28 -13.20 -1.96
C LYS A 72 3.58 -12.38 -2.06
N LEU A 73 3.54 -11.10 -1.68
CA LEU A 73 4.69 -10.16 -1.64
C LEU A 73 5.44 -10.20 -0.29
#